data_AF-A0A1Y3M6W5-F1
#
_entry.id   AF-A0A1Y3M6W5-F1
#
_cell.length_a   1.000
_cell.length_b   1.000
_cell.length_c   1.000
_cell.angle_alpha   90.00
_cell.angle_beta   90.00
_cell.angle_gamma   90.00
#
_symmetry.space_group_name_H-M   'P 1'
#
loop_
_entity.id
_entity.type
_entity.pdbx_description
1 polymer ?
#
loop_
_entity_poly.entity_id
_entity_poly.type
_entity_poly.pdbx_seq_one_letter_code
_entity_poly.pdbx_strand_id
1 'polypeptide(L)' 'MNVVSTLKLTRKYAKCPECGNDKVGNGEGTLEINDDTFKRTCKYGWSIEIKEN' A
#
# COMPACT_ATOMS: atom_id res chain seq x y z
N MET A 1 0.45 5.67 -11.87
CA MET A 1 -0.70 4.80 -11.70
C MET A 1 -1.92 5.68 -11.91
N ASN A 2 -2.96 5.24 -12.62
CA ASN A 2 -4.14 6.10 -12.75
C ASN A 2 -4.92 6.18 -11.43
N VAL A 3 -5.74 7.22 -11.26
CA VAL A 3 -6.48 7.46 -10.00
C VAL A 3 -7.40 6.29 -9.64
N VAL A 4 -8.01 5.64 -10.63
CA VAL A 4 -8.94 4.52 -10.41
C VAL A 4 -8.21 3.29 -9.87
N SER A 5 -7.06 2.95 -10.43
CA SER A 5 -6.19 1.87 -9.97
C SER A 5 -5.66 2.14 -8.58
N THR A 6 -5.18 3.37 -8.32
CA THR A 6 -4.73 3.79 -6.98
C THR A 6 -5.82 3.62 -5.93
N LEU A 7 -7.06 4.04 -6.21
CA LEU A 7 -8.17 3.90 -5.28
C LEU A 7 -8.52 2.42 -5.01
N LYS A 8 -8.50 1.58 -6.05
CA LYS A 8 -8.74 0.13 -5.90
C LYS A 8 -7.68 -0.53 -5.02
N LEU A 9 -6.41 -0.23 -5.26
CA LEU A 9 -5.29 -0.78 -4.48
C LEU A 9 -5.29 -0.27 -3.04
N THR A 10 -5.57 1.01 -2.84
CA THR A 10 -5.69 1.60 -1.50
C THR A 10 -6.79 0.93 -0.68
N ARG A 11 -7.95 0.65 -1.30
CA ARG A 11 -9.03 -0.10 -0.62
C ARG A 11 -8.65 -1.55 -0.35
N LYS A 12 -8.06 -2.22 -1.34
CA LYS A 12 -7.64 -3.63 -1.22
C LYS A 12 -6.63 -3.84 -0.10
N TYR A 13 -5.68 -2.91 0.03
CA TYR A 13 -4.59 -2.96 1.01
C TYR A 13 -4.73 -1.90 2.12
N ALA A 14 -5.98 -1.51 2.41
CA ALA A 14 -6.27 -0.59 3.50
C ALA A 14 -5.84 -1.20 4.84
N LYS A 15 -6.02 -2.51 5.01
CA LYS A 15 -5.54 -3.31 6.13
C LYS A 15 -4.41 -4.22 5.67
N CYS A 16 -3.39 -4.37 6.51
CA CYS A 16 -2.36 -5.39 6.33
C CYS A 16 -3.02 -6.78 6.31
N PRO A 17 -2.79 -7.62 5.29
CA PRO A 17 -3.38 -8.95 5.22
C PRO A 17 -2.84 -9.91 6.28
N GLU A 18 -1.66 -9.63 6.86
CA GLU A 18 -1.05 -10.50 7.87
C GLU A 18 -1.48 -10.18 9.30
N CYS A 19 -1.59 -8.89 9.66
CA CYS A 19 -1.87 -8.47 11.04
C CYS A 19 -3.12 -7.60 11.21
N GLY A 20 -3.80 -7.23 10.12
CA GLY A 20 -5.00 -6.39 10.15
C GLY A 20 -4.77 -4.91 10.40
N ASN A 21 -3.53 -4.45 10.63
CA ASN A 21 -3.21 -3.03 10.88
C ASN A 21 -3.58 -2.16 9.68
N ASP A 22 -4.35 -1.12 9.91
CA ASP A 22 -4.77 -0.15 8.89
C ASP A 22 -3.92 1.13 8.86
N LYS A 23 -3.02 1.32 9.84
CA LYS A 23 -2.23 2.56 9.96
C LYS A 23 -1.03 2.58 9.01
N VAL A 24 -0.64 3.79 8.62
CA VAL A 24 0.53 4.10 7.77
C VAL A 24 1.28 5.27 8.39
N GLY A 25 2.60 5.34 8.18
CA GLY A 25 3.46 6.36 8.79
C GLY A 25 3.74 6.10 10.27
N ASN A 26 4.53 6.99 10.89
CA ASN A 26 4.88 6.91 12.32
C ASN A 26 5.39 5.53 12.78
N GLY A 27 6.16 4.84 11.94
CA GLY A 27 6.69 3.52 12.24
C GLY A 27 5.71 2.35 12.04
N GLU A 28 4.48 2.58 11.58
CA GLU A 28 3.49 1.52 11.31
C GLU A 28 3.63 0.88 9.92
N GLY A 29 4.42 1.51 9.05
CA GLY A 29 4.62 1.12 7.65
C GLY A 29 4.54 2.34 6.72
N THR A 30 4.55 2.11 5.41
CA THR A 30 4.55 3.16 4.39
C THR A 30 3.47 2.93 3.34
N LEU A 31 3.04 4.01 2.69
CA LEU A 31 2.25 4.00 1.47
C LEU A 31 2.92 4.99 0.51
N GLU A 32 3.43 4.49 -0.60
CA GLU A 32 4.13 5.27 -1.63
C GLU A 32 3.39 5.06 -2.96
N ILE A 33 2.98 6.14 -3.60
CA ILE A 33 2.24 6.11 -4.87
C ILE A 33 2.92 7.10 -5.83
N ASN A 34 3.42 6.58 -6.95
CA ASN A 34 4.13 7.31 -7.99
C ASN A 34 3.42 7.17 -9.36
N ASP A 35 4.01 7.75 -10.41
CA ASP A 35 3.46 7.80 -11.78
C ASP A 35 3.19 6.44 -12.44
N ASP A 36 3.75 5.36 -11.92
CA ASP A 36 3.56 3.98 -12.39
C ASP A 36 3.48 2.97 -11.23
N THR A 37 3.87 3.36 -10.01
CA THR A 37 4.11 2.42 -8.90
C THR A 37 3.21 2.68 -7.69
N PHE A 38 2.70 1.60 -7.08
CA PHE A 38 2.05 1.59 -5.77
C PHE A 38 2.83 0.64 -4.87
N LYS A 39 3.25 1.13 -3.72
CA LYS A 39 3.97 0.35 -2.72
C LYS A 39 3.38 0.57 -1.35
N ARG A 40 3.15 -0.53 -0.63
CA ARG A 40 2.62 -0.53 0.73
C ARG A 40 3.49 -1.43 1.60
N THR A 41 3.84 -0.97 2.79
CA THR A 41 4.58 -1.76 3.78
C THR A 41 3.86 -1.73 5.13
N CYS A 42 4.17 -2.72 5.97
CA CYS A 42 3.71 -2.81 7.34
C CYS A 42 4.88 -3.12 8.28
N LYS A 43 4.85 -2.56 9.50
CA LYS A 43 5.91 -2.78 10.52
C LYS A 43 6.15 -4.24 10.91
N TYR A 44 5.19 -5.12 10.62
CA TYR A 44 5.26 -6.54 10.93
C TYR A 44 5.91 -7.38 9.81
N GLY A 45 6.41 -6.75 8.74
CA GLY A 45 7.21 -7.40 7.70
C GLY A 45 6.53 -7.49 6.34
N TRP A 46 5.20 -7.43 6.28
CA TRP A 46 4.47 -7.45 5.01
C TRP A 46 4.81 -6.24 4.12
N SER A 47 5.01 -6.50 2.81
CA SER A 47 5.14 -5.46 1.79
C SER A 47 4.62 -5.92 0.44
N ILE A 48 4.16 -4.97 -0.37
CA ILE A 48 3.75 -5.19 -1.76
C ILE A 48 4.17 -4.01 -2.62
N GLU A 49 4.60 -4.29 -3.85
CA GLU A 49 4.88 -3.32 -4.91
C GLU A 49 4.12 -3.76 -6.17
N ILE A 50 3.40 -2.82 -6.80
CA ILE A 50 2.64 -3.03 -8.03
C ILE A 50 3.05 -1.94 -9.02
N LYS A 51 3.30 -2.32 -10.27
CA LYS A 51 3.64 -1.42 -11.36
C LYS A 51 2.58 -1.49 -12.45
N GLU A 52 2.09 -0.34 -12.91
CA GLU A 52 1.28 -0.21 -14.12
C GLU A 52 2.21 0.24 -15.27
N ASN A 53 2.17 -0.50 -16.38
CA ASN A 53 2.81 -0.10 -17.66
C ASN A 53 1.85 0.71 -18.52
#